data_AF-A0A7K4BYF4-F1
#
_entry.id   AF-A0A7K4BYF4-F1
#
_cell.length_a   1.000
_cell.length_b   1.000
_cell.length_c   1.000
_cell.angle_alpha   90.00
_cell.angle_beta   90.00
_cell.angle_gamma   90.00
#
_symmetry.space_group_name_H-M   'P 1'
#
loop_
_entity.id
_entity.type
_entity.pdbx_description
1 polymer ?
#
loop_
_entity_poly.entity_id
_entity_poly.type
_entity_poly.pdbx_seq_one_letter_code
_entity_poly.pdbx_strand_id
1 'polypeptide(L)' 'MKNMEIGQVCIKTKGREAGRKVIVLSTPKNGRVLIDGKQVKRRECNMLHLFPTNEKIKIAKEAPHEAVIKALKN' A
#
# COMPACT_ATOMS: atom_id res chain seq x y z
N MET A 1 -4.30 -12.11 -13.16
CA MET A 1 -4.59 -11.05 -12.15
C MET A 1 -3.28 -10.67 -11.49
N LYS A 2 -2.93 -9.37 -11.39
CA LYS A 2 -1.72 -8.95 -10.67
C LYS A 2 -1.94 -9.20 -9.18
N ASN A 3 -1.32 -10.22 -8.63
CA ASN A 3 -1.34 -10.46 -7.19
C ASN A 3 -0.59 -9.29 -6.53
N MET A 4 -1.27 -8.46 -5.75
CA MET A 4 -0.60 -7.46 -4.92
C MET A 4 0.19 -8.20 -3.84
N GLU A 5 1.50 -7.96 -3.83
CA GLU A 5 2.41 -8.57 -2.87
C GLU A 5 2.77 -7.58 -1.77
N ILE A 6 3.24 -8.12 -0.64
CA ILE A 6 3.73 -7.29 0.47
C ILE A 6 4.90 -6.44 -0.04
N GLY A 7 4.84 -5.15 0.29
CA GLY A 7 5.85 -4.18 -0.13
C GLY A 7 5.66 -3.60 -1.53
N GLN A 8 4.60 -3.97 -2.24
CA GLN A 8 4.25 -3.30 -3.49
C GLN A 8 3.79 -1.86 -3.21
N VAL A 9 4.38 -0.91 -3.94
CA VAL A 9 3.91 0.47 -3.92
C VAL A 9 2.68 0.58 -4.82
N CYS A 10 1.65 1.23 -4.31
CA CYS A 10 0.41 1.49 -5.02
C CYS A 10 0.06 2.97 -4.93
N ILE A 11 -0.68 3.46 -5.92
CA ILE A 11 -1.30 4.78 -5.88
C ILE A 11 -2.79 4.57 -5.67
N LYS A 12 -3.36 5.29 -4.70
CA LYS A 12 -4.80 5.27 -4.48
C LYS A 12 -5.47 6.09 -5.59
N THR A 13 -6.34 5.47 -6.37
CA THR A 13 -6.99 6.13 -7.51
C THR A 13 -8.30 6.80 -7.11
N LYS A 14 -8.95 6.34 -6.03
CA LYS A 14 -10.29 6.78 -5.61
C LYS A 14 -10.35 7.15 -4.13
N GLY A 15 -11.20 8.13 -3.80
CA GLY A 15 -11.51 8.58 -2.44
C GLY A 15 -10.77 9.85 -2.00
N ARG A 16 -10.91 10.23 -0.72
CA ARG A 16 -10.34 11.47 -0.14
C ARG A 16 -8.82 11.61 -0.26
N GLU A 17 -8.12 10.50 -0.39
CA GLU A 17 -6.66 10.44 -0.50
C GLU A 17 -6.22 9.95 -1.89
N ALA A 18 -7.04 10.17 -2.92
CA ALA A 18 -6.67 9.85 -4.29
C ALA A 18 -5.37 10.61 -4.68
N GLY A 19 -4.51 9.96 -5.48
CA GLY A 19 -3.21 10.47 -5.91
C GLY A 19 -2.08 10.28 -4.90
N ARG A 20 -2.34 9.72 -3.70
CA ARG A 20 -1.31 9.45 -2.71
C ARG A 20 -0.67 8.07 -2.91
N LYS A 21 0.66 8.00 -2.76
CA LYS A 21 1.42 6.75 -2.70
C LYS A 21 1.17 6.04 -1.38
N VAL A 22 0.94 4.72 -1.45
CA VAL A 22 0.74 3.81 -0.33
C VAL A 22 1.53 2.54 -0.56
N ILE A 23 1.81 1.81 0.51
CA ILE A 23 2.48 0.51 0.48
C ILE A 23 1.52 -0.55 1.01
N VAL A 24 1.52 -1.72 0.37
CA VAL A 24 0.77 -2.90 0.81
C VAL A 24 1.54 -3.63 1.92
N LEU A 25 0.90 -3.83 3.08
CA LEU A 25 1.50 -4.48 4.26
C LEU A 25 1.06 -5.93 4.46
N SER A 26 -0.06 -6.32 3.86
CA SER A 26 -0.64 -7.66 4.00
C SER A 26 -0.86 -8.30 2.64
N THR A 27 -0.96 -9.63 2.64
CA THR A 27 -1.47 -10.35 1.48
C THR A 27 -2.96 -10.02 1.26
N PRO A 28 -3.44 -10.04 0.01
CA PRO A 28 -4.84 -9.82 -0.30
C PRO A 28 -5.70 -10.95 0.24
N LYS A 29 -6.72 -10.60 1.05
CA LYS A 29 -7.76 -11.50 1.53
C LYS A 29 -9.11 -10.98 1.04
N ASN A 30 -9.84 -11.77 0.25
CA ASN A 30 -11.14 -11.40 -0.30
C ASN A 30 -11.16 -10.04 -1.04
N GLY A 31 -10.13 -9.73 -1.82
CA GLY A 31 -10.09 -8.46 -2.56
C GLY A 31 -9.61 -7.26 -1.74
N ARG A 32 -9.32 -7.43 -0.44
CA ARG A 32 -8.92 -6.35 0.47
C ARG A 32 -7.48 -6.54 0.92
N VAL A 33 -6.79 -5.42 1.08
CA VAL A 33 -5.39 -5.35 1.51
C VAL A 33 -5.22 -4.28 2.59
N LEU A 34 -4.32 -4.52 3.53
CA LEU A 34 -3.88 -3.51 4.48
C LEU A 34 -2.88 -2.59 3.79
N ILE A 35 -3.19 -1.30 3.75
CA ILE A 35 -2.32 -0.27 3.19
C ILE A 35 -1.87 0.69 4.28
N ASP A 36 -0.69 1.27 4.07
CA ASP A 36 -0.13 2.31 4.92
C ASP A 36 0.65 3.32 4.05
N GLY A 37 0.72 4.57 4.47
CA GLY A 37 1.39 5.61 3.70
C GLY A 37 1.66 6.88 4.47
N LYS A 38 2.54 7.72 3.95
CA LYS A 38 2.96 8.97 4.62
C LYS A 38 1.80 9.93 4.91
N GLN A 39 0.84 10.00 3.99
CA GLN A 39 -0.33 10.89 4.07
C GLN A 39 -1.65 10.11 4.16
N VAL A 40 -1.56 8.79 4.32
CA VAL A 40 -2.69 7.87 4.34
C VAL A 40 -2.60 7.08 5.63
N LYS A 41 -3.60 7.21 6.51
CA LYS A 41 -3.64 6.41 7.73
C LYS A 41 -3.71 4.92 7.37
N ARG A 42 -3.04 4.09 8.17
CA ARG A 42 -3.13 2.63 8.07
C ARG A 42 -4.59 2.19 8.08
N ARG A 43 -5.02 1.52 7.02
CA ARG A 43 -6.39 1.00 6.88
C ARG A 43 -6.45 -0.12 5.87
N GLU A 44 -7.53 -0.88 5.93
CA GLU A 44 -7.88 -1.78 4.84
C GLU A 44 -8.47 -1.02 3.66
N CYS A 45 -8.08 -1.40 2.44
CA CYS A 45 -8.65 -0.88 1.22
C CYS A 45 -8.91 -2.01 0.22
N ASN A 46 -9.91 -1.81 -0.64
CA ASN A 46 -10.18 -2.72 -1.73
C ASN A 46 -9.11 -2.52 -2.83
N MET A 47 -8.59 -3.62 -3.37
CA MET A 47 -7.61 -3.60 -4.47
C MET A 47 -8.12 -2.84 -5.70
N LEU A 48 -9.43 -2.78 -5.92
CA LEU A 48 -10.02 -2.02 -7.04
C LEU A 48 -9.78 -0.51 -6.98
N HIS A 49 -9.42 0.03 -5.81
CA HIS A 49 -9.13 1.45 -5.61
C HIS A 49 -7.63 1.77 -5.63
N LEU A 50 -6.80 0.75 -5.88
CA LEU A 50 -5.36 0.82 -5.83
C LEU A 50 -4.80 0.50 -7.22
N PHE A 51 -3.92 1.36 -7.71
CA PHE A 51 -3.16 1.12 -8.92
C PHE A 51 -1.75 0.67 -8.51
N PRO A 52 -1.35 -0.58 -8.78
CA PRO A 52 0.00 -1.05 -8.45
C PRO A 52 1.02 -0.39 -9.38
N THR A 53 2.03 0.25 -8.81
CA THR A 53 3.17 0.75 -9.59
C THR A 53 4.18 -0.37 -9.81
N ASN A 54 5.24 -0.12 -10.58
CA ASN A 54 6.32 -1.10 -10.78
C ASN A 54 7.35 -1.07 -9.64
N GLU A 55 7.18 -0.19 -8.64
CA GLU A 55 8.05 -0.10 -7.49
C GLU A 55 7.67 -1.16 -6.44
N LYS A 56 8.66 -1.95 -6.03
CA LYS A 56 8.52 -2.93 -4.94
C LYS A 56 9.62 -2.70 -3.92
N ILE A 57 9.21 -2.58 -2.67
CA ILE A 57 10.11 -2.39 -1.54
C ILE A 57 10.07 -3.66 -0.71
N LYS A 58 11.23 -4.20 -0.33
CA LYS A 58 11.28 -5.35 0.58
C LYS A 58 10.97 -4.86 2.00
N ILE A 59 9.77 -5.16 2.50
CA ILE A 59 9.36 -4.93 3.88
C ILE A 59 8.77 -6.20 4.48
N ALA A 60 8.85 -6.32 5.80
CA ALA A 60 8.18 -7.39 6.53
C ALA A 60 6.66 -7.18 6.52
N LYS A 61 5.92 -8.29 6.67
CA LYS A 61 4.48 -8.25 6.90
C LYS A 61 4.20 -7.41 8.15
N GLU A 62 3.24 -6.48 8.06
CA GLU A 62 2.84 -5.61 9.19
C GLU A 62 3.95 -4.70 9.75
N ALA A 63 4.95 -4.34 8.92
CA ALA A 63 6.02 -3.41 9.31
C ALA A 63 5.48 -2.14 10.01
N PRO A 64 6.18 -1.59 11.01
CA PRO A 64 5.72 -0.41 11.75
C PRO A 64 5.63 0.82 10.86
N HIS A 65 4.74 1.76 11.20
CA HIS A 65 4.49 2.98 10.41
C HIS A 65 5.77 3.79 10.12
N GLU A 66 6.70 3.83 11.07
CA GLU A 66 8.00 4.50 10.88
C GLU A 66 8.83 3.87 9.76
N ALA A 67 8.83 2.54 9.65
CA ALA A 67 9.54 1.85 8.57
C ALA A 67 8.88 2.13 7.21
N VAL A 68 7.55 2.24 7.16
CA VAL A 68 6.80 2.60 5.95
C VAL A 68 7.11 4.04 5.51
N ILE A 69 7.18 4.99 6.44
CA ILE A 69 7.54 6.39 6.11
C ILE A 69 8.98 6.47 5.59
N LYS A 70 9.92 5.73 6.19
CA LYS A 70 11.31 5.65 5.71
C LYS A 70 11.36 5.04 4.31
N ALA A 71 10.60 3.99 4.05
CA ALA A 71 10.51 3.35 2.73
C ALA A 71 9.94 4.29 1.65
N LEU A 72 9.01 5.18 2.00
CA LEU A 72 8.39 6.15 1.10
C LEU A 72 9.17 7.47 0.95
N LYS A 73 10.35 7.61 1.57
CA LYS A 73 11.08 8.89 1.65
C LYS A 73 11.99 9.21 0.46
N ASN A 74 11.89 8.47 -0.66
CA ASN A 74 12.54 8.81 -1.93
C ASN A 74 11.60 9.52 -2.90
#